data_AF-A0A2G9PDU1-F1
#
_entry.id   AF-A0A2G9PDU1-F1
#
_cell.length_a   1.000
_cell.length_b   1.000
_cell.length_c   1.000
_cell.angle_alpha   90.00
_cell.angle_beta   90.00
_cell.angle_gamma   90.00
#
_symmetry.space_group_name_H-M   'P 1'
#
loop_
_entity.id
_entity.type
_entity.pdbx_description
1 polymer ?
#
loop_
_entity_poly.entity_id
_entity_poly.type
_entity_poly.pdbx_seq_one_letter_code
_entity_poly.pdbx_strand_id
1 'polypeptide(L)'
;SFLFLGMVLISTLIPDLDSFNSKIGKRFSSRVLTSFTKHRGIMHSLLFLIIIYLLLYFYFQILSFGFLIGYSVHLFCDLITKQGLRLFYPLKFKISGFIKTGGKMEGFLFLIFGIADLFLLIMKVTYFCFFFN
;
A
#
# COMPACT_ATOMS: atom_id res chain seq x y z
N SER A 1 14.60 -2.98 13.24
CA SER A 1 15.55 -2.14 12.46
C SER A 1 14.88 -0.97 11.77
N PHE A 2 15.55 0.18 11.59
CA PHE A 2 15.01 1.32 10.82
C PHE A 2 14.66 0.93 9.37
N LEU A 3 15.49 0.08 8.75
CA LEU A 3 15.26 -0.51 7.42
C LEU A 3 13.89 -1.18 7.27
N PHE A 4 13.46 -1.96 8.27
CA PHE A 4 12.15 -2.60 8.27
C PHE A 4 11.02 -1.56 8.24
N LEU A 5 11.11 -0.52 9.08
CA LEU A 5 10.08 0.51 9.17
C LEU A 5 9.99 1.33 7.88
N GLY A 6 11.15 1.70 7.31
CA GLY A 6 11.21 2.35 6.00
C GLY A 6 10.56 1.51 4.90
N MET A 7 10.80 0.20 4.91
CA MET A 7 10.20 -0.69 3.92
C MET A 7 8.69 -0.85 4.06
N VAL A 8 8.15 -0.88 5.30
CA VAL A 8 6.70 -0.88 5.54
C VAL A 8 6.06 0.38 4.94
N LEU A 9 6.64 1.55 5.21
CA LEU A 9 6.14 2.82 4.68
C LEU A 9 6.16 2.86 3.15
N ILE A 10 7.29 2.50 2.55
CA ILE A 10 7.45 2.51 1.09
C ILE A 10 6.48 1.51 0.44
N SER A 11 6.43 0.27 0.94
CA SER A 11 5.60 -0.80 0.36
C SER A 11 4.10 -0.54 0.46
N THR A 12 3.65 0.20 1.47
CA THR A 12 2.26 0.65 1.58
C THR A 12 1.91 1.68 0.49
N LEU A 13 2.87 2.50 0.04
CA LEU A 13 2.67 3.55 -0.97
C LEU A 13 2.89 3.07 -2.41
N ILE A 14 3.69 2.01 -2.62
CA ILE A 14 4.04 1.49 -3.95
C ILE A 14 2.80 1.26 -4.85
N PRO A 15 1.73 0.56 -4.40
CA PRO A 15 0.58 0.30 -5.24
C PRO A 15 -0.13 1.56 -5.74
N ASP A 16 -0.10 2.63 -4.95
CA ASP A 16 -0.77 3.90 -5.25
C ASP A 16 0.04 4.84 -6.15
N LEU A 17 1.37 4.69 -6.22
CA LEU A 17 2.23 5.48 -7.12
C LEU A 17 1.81 5.35 -8.59
N ASP A 18 1.29 4.19 -8.99
CA ASP A 18 0.76 3.93 -10.33
C ASP A 18 -0.40 4.88 -10.69
N SER A 19 -1.19 5.30 -9.69
CA SER A 19 -2.29 6.27 -9.86
C SER A 19 -1.83 7.73 -9.88
N PHE A 20 -0.66 8.04 -9.31
CA PHE A 20 -0.11 9.40 -9.25
C PHE A 20 0.50 9.84 -10.59
N ASN A 21 1.20 8.92 -11.27
CA ASN A 21 1.79 9.20 -12.59
C ASN A 21 0.71 9.56 -13.63
N SER A 22 -0.50 9.01 -13.49
CA SER A 22 -1.63 9.37 -14.36
C SER A 22 -2.28 10.71 -14.00
N LYS A 23 -2.11 11.23 -12.77
CA LYS A 23 -2.59 12.56 -12.36
C LYS A 23 -1.71 13.68 -12.93
N ILE A 24 -0.41 13.46 -13.09
CA ILE A 24 0.49 14.42 -13.78
C ILE A 24 0.18 14.47 -15.28
N GLY A 25 -0.27 13.36 -15.88
CA GLY A 25 -0.83 13.32 -17.24
C GLY A 25 -2.22 13.97 -17.43
N LYS A 26 -2.91 14.39 -16.35
CA LYS A 26 -4.28 14.94 -16.41
C LYS A 26 -4.40 16.35 -17.00
N ARG A 27 -3.31 17.04 -17.33
CA ARG A 27 -3.45 18.38 -17.92
C ARG A 27 -4.06 18.36 -19.34
N PHE A 28 -4.22 17.20 -19.99
CA PHE A 28 -4.58 17.14 -21.42
C PHE A 28 -5.75 16.25 -21.87
N SER A 29 -6.42 15.42 -21.06
CA SER A 29 -7.65 14.77 -21.57
C SER A 29 -8.55 14.10 -20.53
N SER A 30 -9.76 14.65 -20.41
CA SER A 30 -10.91 14.09 -19.72
C SER A 30 -11.67 13.09 -20.61
N ARG A 31 -11.84 11.85 -20.12
CA ARG A 31 -12.86 10.80 -20.48
C ARG A 31 -12.26 9.39 -20.60
N VAL A 32 -10.97 9.25 -20.88
CA VAL A 32 -10.31 7.92 -20.90
C VAL A 32 -9.97 7.41 -19.48
N LEU A 33 -9.89 8.32 -18.50
CA LEU A 33 -9.48 8.01 -17.12
C LEU A 33 -10.54 7.34 -16.23
N THR A 34 -11.82 7.32 -16.61
CA THR A 34 -12.85 6.53 -15.92
C THR A 34 -12.69 5.02 -16.16
N SER A 35 -11.85 4.62 -17.14
CA SER A 35 -11.52 3.22 -17.38
C SER A 35 -10.34 2.72 -16.53
N PHE A 36 -9.48 3.61 -16.01
CA PHE A 36 -8.30 3.20 -15.23
C PHE A 36 -8.60 2.93 -13.75
N THR A 37 -9.76 3.36 -13.24
CA THR A 37 -10.32 2.85 -11.97
C THR A 37 -10.79 1.38 -12.08
N LYS A 38 -10.86 0.82 -13.30
CA LYS A 38 -11.12 -0.59 -13.61
C LYS A 38 -9.83 -1.44 -13.68
N HIS A 39 -8.65 -0.81 -13.69
CA HIS A 39 -7.33 -1.46 -13.85
C HIS A 39 -6.46 -1.38 -12.59
N ARG A 40 -7.03 -1.64 -11.40
CA ARG A 40 -6.24 -2.18 -10.27
C ARG A 40 -5.79 -3.60 -10.66
N GLY A 41 -4.77 -3.65 -11.53
CA GLY A 41 -4.31 -4.84 -12.24
C GLY A 41 -3.28 -5.62 -11.41
N ILE A 42 -2.10 -5.85 -11.99
CA ILE A 42 -1.07 -6.71 -11.40
C ILE A 42 -0.55 -6.16 -10.06
N MET A 43 -0.35 -4.84 -9.94
CA MET A 43 0.12 -4.15 -8.72
C MET A 43 -0.88 -4.16 -7.55
N HIS A 44 -1.96 -4.89 -7.70
CA HIS A 44 -3.08 -4.95 -6.77
C HIS A 44 -3.53 -6.42 -6.63
N SER A 45 -2.60 -7.33 -6.88
CA SER A 45 -2.79 -8.77 -6.82
C SER A 45 -1.94 -9.36 -5.71
N LEU A 46 -2.48 -10.41 -5.09
CA LEU A 46 -1.77 -11.21 -4.10
C LEU A 46 -0.56 -11.91 -4.73
N LEU A 47 -0.64 -12.20 -6.03
CA LEU A 47 0.42 -12.81 -6.82
C LEU A 47 1.65 -11.88 -6.89
N PHE A 48 1.45 -10.58 -7.17
CA PHE A 48 2.53 -9.61 -7.16
C PHE A 48 3.19 -9.46 -5.78
N LEU A 49 2.37 -9.41 -4.72
CA LEU A 49 2.88 -9.41 -3.35
C LEU A 49 3.78 -10.61 -3.09
N ILE A 50 3.33 -11.83 -3.43
CA ILE A 50 4.10 -13.06 -3.18
C ILE A 50 5.40 -13.09 -3.98
N ILE A 51 5.37 -12.71 -5.26
CA ILE A 51 6.56 -12.70 -6.11
C ILE A 51 7.63 -11.76 -5.53
N ILE A 52 7.26 -10.52 -5.22
CA ILE A 52 8.21 -9.54 -4.68
C ILE A 52 8.67 -9.94 -3.28
N TYR A 53 7.78 -10.46 -2.44
CA TYR A 53 8.13 -10.99 -1.13
C TYR A 53 9.18 -12.11 -1.23
N LEU A 54 8.95 -13.12 -2.08
CA LEU A 54 9.89 -14.23 -2.26
C LEU A 54 11.23 -13.74 -2.81
N LEU A 55 11.21 -12.85 -3.80
CA LEU A 55 12.42 -12.26 -4.35
C LEU A 55 13.23 -11.55 -3.25
N LEU A 56 12.58 -10.70 -2.44
CA LEU A 56 13.23 -10.01 -1.33
C LEU A 56 13.68 -10.98 -0.22
N TYR A 57 12.94 -12.06 0.03
CA TYR A 57 13.25 -12.99 1.11
C TYR A 57 14.61 -13.69 0.91
N PHE A 58 14.95 -14.03 -0.34
CA PHE A 58 16.23 -14.67 -0.65
C PHE A 58 17.45 -13.76 -0.44
N TYR A 59 17.29 -12.44 -0.58
CA TYR A 59 18.42 -11.49 -0.50
C TYR A 59 18.42 -10.65 0.78
N PHE A 60 17.23 -10.27 1.28
CA PHE A 60 17.04 -9.29 2.35
C PHE A 60 15.81 -9.62 3.22
N GLN A 61 15.93 -10.60 4.11
CA GLN A 61 14.85 -11.08 4.98
C GLN A 61 14.18 -9.96 5.80
N ILE A 62 14.95 -9.01 6.37
CA ILE A 62 14.37 -7.89 7.14
C ILE A 62 13.47 -7.00 6.26
N LEU A 63 13.84 -6.81 5.00
CA LEU A 63 13.10 -5.98 4.05
C LEU A 63 11.89 -6.74 3.50
N SER A 64 12.01 -8.05 3.28
CA SER A 64 10.89 -8.87 2.80
C SER A 64 9.72 -8.87 3.79
N PHE A 65 9.98 -8.97 5.10
CA PHE A 65 8.92 -8.87 6.11
C PHE A 65 8.31 -7.47 6.17
N GLY A 66 9.12 -6.41 6.04
CA GLY A 66 8.61 -5.04 5.98
C GLY A 66 7.71 -4.82 4.76
N PHE A 67 8.13 -5.33 3.60
CA PHE A 67 7.33 -5.30 2.36
C PHE A 67 6.03 -6.07 2.52
N LEU A 68 6.08 -7.29 3.05
CA LEU A 68 4.92 -8.15 3.25
C LEU A 68 3.85 -7.43 4.08
N ILE A 69 4.25 -6.83 5.20
CA ILE A 69 3.32 -6.16 6.12
C ILE A 69 2.72 -4.91 5.47
N GLY A 70 3.56 -3.99 4.97
CA GLY A 70 3.06 -2.73 4.39
C GLY A 70 2.17 -2.95 3.17
N TYR A 71 2.60 -3.83 2.26
CA TYR A 71 1.81 -4.16 1.07
C TYR A 71 0.51 -4.89 1.42
N SER A 72 0.51 -5.78 2.42
CA SER A 72 -0.71 -6.46 2.87
C SER A 72 -1.73 -5.49 3.47
N VAL A 73 -1.28 -4.50 4.26
CA VAL A 73 -2.15 -3.47 4.82
C VAL A 73 -2.81 -2.66 3.70
N HIS A 74 -2.05 -2.28 2.66
CA HIS A 74 -2.61 -1.60 1.48
C HIS A 74 -3.70 -2.43 0.79
N LEU A 75 -3.40 -3.71 0.45
CA LEU A 75 -4.38 -4.60 -0.18
C LEU A 75 -5.61 -4.82 0.70
N PHE A 76 -5.43 -4.91 2.02
CA PHE A 76 -6.53 -5.07 2.96
C PHE A 76 -7.44 -3.84 3.01
N CYS A 77 -6.85 -2.65 3.06
CA CYS A 77 -7.59 -1.39 2.95
C CYS A 77 -8.42 -1.35 1.66
N ASP A 78 -7.83 -1.75 0.54
CA ASP A 78 -8.53 -1.81 -0.75
C ASP A 78 -9.69 -2.81 -0.77
N LEU A 79 -9.57 -3.96 -0.10
CA LEU A 79 -10.63 -4.96 -0.01
C LEU A 79 -11.86 -4.44 0.74
N ILE A 80 -11.66 -3.59 1.76
CA ILE A 80 -12.75 -3.02 2.55
C ILE A 80 -13.49 -1.92 1.76
N THR A 81 -12.86 -1.34 0.74
CA THR A 81 -13.52 -0.33 -0.09
C THR A 81 -14.60 -0.93 -1.00
N LYS A 82 -15.61 -0.12 -1.35
CA LYS A 82 -16.62 -0.43 -2.36
C LYS A 82 -16.01 -0.59 -3.74
N GLN A 83 -14.89 0.10 -4.00
CA GLN A 83 -14.14 -0.12 -5.23
C GLN A 83 -13.55 -1.52 -5.25
N GLY A 84 -13.10 -2.06 -4.12
CA GLY A 84 -12.62 -3.43 -4.00
C GLY A 84 -11.38 -3.74 -4.83
N LEU A 85 -10.99 -5.00 -4.83
CA LEU A 85 -9.75 -5.51 -5.38
C LEU A 85 -9.94 -6.85 -6.09
N ARG A 86 -9.14 -7.12 -7.13
CA ARG A 86 -9.00 -8.46 -7.73
C ARG A 86 -7.76 -9.15 -7.19
N LEU A 87 -7.89 -9.80 -6.03
CA LEU A 87 -6.80 -10.52 -5.37
C LEU A 87 -6.06 -11.50 -6.30
N PHE A 88 -6.81 -12.22 -7.13
CA PHE A 88 -6.27 -13.27 -8.01
C PHE A 88 -6.21 -12.84 -9.48
N TYR A 89 -5.88 -11.57 -9.77
CA TYR A 89 -5.63 -11.15 -11.15
C TYR A 89 -4.69 -12.14 -11.87
N PRO A 90 -5.00 -12.60 -13.11
CA PRO A 90 -5.99 -12.07 -14.06
C PRO A 90 -7.41 -12.64 -13.92
N LEU A 91 -7.70 -13.47 -12.92
CA LEU A 91 -9.07 -13.93 -12.68
C LEU A 91 -9.99 -12.74 -12.41
N LYS A 92 -11.21 -12.80 -12.96
CA LYS A 92 -12.19 -11.71 -12.87
C LYS A 92 -12.87 -11.61 -11.50
N PHE A 93 -12.53 -12.51 -10.56
CA PHE A 93 -13.09 -12.53 -9.21
C PHE A 93 -12.64 -11.28 -8.44
N LYS A 94 -13.64 -10.53 -7.95
CA LYS A 94 -13.44 -9.25 -7.28
C LYS A 94 -14.06 -9.31 -5.90
N ILE A 95 -13.31 -8.90 -4.90
CA ILE A 95 -13.79 -8.76 -3.51
C ILE A 95 -13.91 -7.26 -3.22
N SER A 96 -15.05 -6.84 -2.68
CA SER A 96 -15.33 -5.44 -2.32
C SER A 96 -16.10 -5.37 -1.02
N GLY A 97 -15.80 -4.36 -0.22
CA GLY A 97 -16.46 -4.08 1.05
C GLY A 97 -17.43 -2.90 0.97
N PHE A 98 -17.57 -2.19 2.09
CA PHE A 98 -18.62 -1.20 2.30
C PHE A 98 -18.11 0.26 2.34
N ILE A 99 -16.80 0.50 2.42
CA ILE A 99 -16.24 1.85 2.56
C ILE A 99 -16.15 2.56 1.21
N LYS A 100 -16.72 3.76 1.06
CA LYS A 100 -16.63 4.52 -0.20
C LYS A 100 -15.20 5.02 -0.43
N THR A 101 -14.66 4.76 -1.62
CA THR A 101 -13.34 5.26 -2.02
C THR A 101 -13.34 6.79 -2.13
N GLY A 102 -12.30 7.47 -1.63
CA GLY A 102 -12.21 8.94 -1.51
C GLY A 102 -13.19 9.54 -0.50
N GLY A 103 -13.85 8.71 0.32
CA GLY A 103 -14.80 9.16 1.33
C GLY A 103 -14.12 9.56 2.64
N LYS A 104 -14.89 10.21 3.53
CA LYS A 104 -14.42 10.62 4.86
C LYS A 104 -13.84 9.45 5.69
N MET A 105 -14.41 8.25 5.56
CA MET A 105 -13.93 7.06 6.28
C MET A 105 -12.56 6.58 5.80
N GLU A 106 -12.29 6.62 4.49
CA GLU A 106 -10.96 6.27 3.97
C GLU A 106 -9.93 7.29 4.44
N GLY A 107 -10.24 8.59 4.34
CA GLY A 107 -9.36 9.64 4.86
C GLY A 107 -9.07 9.49 6.35
N PHE A 108 -10.06 9.08 7.15
CA PHE A 108 -9.89 8.79 8.57
C PHE A 108 -8.96 7.59 8.81
N LEU A 109 -9.11 6.50 8.04
CA LEU A 109 -8.21 5.34 8.12
C LEU A 109 -6.77 5.71 7.74
N PHE A 110 -6.57 6.45 6.65
CA PHE A 110 -5.25 6.95 6.25
C PHE A 110 -4.61 7.79 7.35
N LEU A 111 -5.39 8.67 7.99
CA LEU A 111 -4.90 9.51 9.08
C LEU A 111 -4.51 8.69 10.31
N ILE A 112 -5.32 7.71 10.71
CA ILE A 112 -4.99 6.82 11.84
C ILE A 112 -3.72 6.02 11.56
N PHE A 113 -3.63 5.35 10.40
CA PHE A 113 -2.44 4.56 10.06
C PHE A 113 -1.20 5.44 9.95
N GLY A 114 -1.31 6.62 9.32
CA GLY A 114 -0.21 7.57 9.24
C GLY A 114 0.28 8.07 10.60
N ILE A 115 -0.64 8.36 11.54
CA ILE A 115 -0.28 8.73 12.91
C ILE A 115 0.36 7.55 13.66
N ALA A 116 -0.17 6.34 13.51
CA ALA A 116 0.39 5.15 14.14
C ALA A 116 1.82 4.87 13.66
N ASP A 117 2.06 4.98 12.35
CA ASP A 117 3.39 4.82 11.76
C ASP A 117 4.36 5.91 12.24
N LEU A 118 3.91 7.16 12.30
CA LEU A 118 4.72 8.27 12.83
C LEU A 118 5.07 8.07 14.30
N PHE A 119 4.10 7.64 15.10
CA PHE A 119 4.30 7.35 16.52
C PHE A 119 5.32 6.22 16.72
N LEU A 120 5.19 5.12 15.96
CA LEU A 120 6.15 4.01 15.98
C LEU A 120 7.56 4.45 15.57
N LEU A 121 7.67 5.37 14.61
CA LEU A 121 8.95 5.96 14.20
C LEU A 121 9.58 6.75 15.35
N ILE A 122 8.82 7.64 16.00
CA ILE A 122 9.31 8.46 17.12
C ILE A 122 9.78 7.57 18.27
N MET A 123 8.97 6.60 18.70
CA MET A 123 9.33 5.68 19.79
C MET A 123 10.66 4.96 19.52
N LYS A 124 10.89 4.57 18.26
CA LYS A 124 12.11 3.88 17.85
C LYS A 124 13.33 4.79 17.81
N VAL A 125 13.15 6.05 17.39
CA VAL A 125 14.21 7.07 17.45
C VAL A 125 14.57 7.36 18.91
N THR A 126 13.58 7.58 19.78
CA THR A 126 13.82 7.84 21.21
C THR A 126 14.52 6.67 21.89
N TYR A 127 14.10 5.43 21.63
CA TYR A 127 14.75 4.24 22.17
C TYR A 127 16.21 4.11 21.69
N PHE A 128 16.46 4.40 20.41
CA PHE A 128 17.82 4.42 19.87
C PHE A 128 18.67 5.51 20.55
N CYS A 129 18.17 6.74 20.66
CA CYS A 129 18.89 7.81 21.35
C CYS A 129 19.16 7.49 22.83
N PHE A 130 18.24 6.83 23.53
CA PHE A 130 18.40 6.47 24.94
C PHE A 130 19.43 5.36 25.16
N PHE A 131 19.49 4.36 24.27
CA PHE A 131 20.43 3.24 24.42
C PHE A 131 21.87 3.60 23.99
N PHE A 132 22.03 4.62 23.14
CA PHE A 132 23.32 5.08 22.64
C PHE A 132 23.83 6.36 23.34
N ASN A 133 23.20 6.77 24.45
CA ASN A 133 23.67 7.79 25.39
C ASN A 133 24.12 7.11 26.68
#